data_AF-A0A9W9PUT7-F1
#
_entry.id   AF-A0A9W9PUT7-F1
#
_cell.length_a   1.000
_cell.length_b   1.000
_cell.length_c   1.000
_cell.angle_alpha   90.00
_cell.angle_beta   90.00
_cell.angle_gamma   90.00
#
_symmetry.space_group_name_H-M   'P 1'
#
loop_
_entity.id
_entity.type
_entity.pdbx_description
1 polymer ?
#
loop_
_entity_poly.entity_id
_entity_poly.type
_entity_poly.pdbx_seq_one_letter_code
_entity_poly.pdbx_strand_id
1 'polypeptide(L)'
;MPLRFIEKHNPKIPAWGETELDVYFLSEWDKPHPDLSVSNESPTDRRKRLLRQFLALGCEGRQPYRLGNSPPSPTQAQIDNILRLIRPEALRVYAHNTGAERGCWLRLCYTNEEGHNALWTANELAEWVAYNGVVLDDESIFGRLDLAAALNIFPERVANERVNFELRERSLRNAIEDAEEGDFNEDPLEPYALYQAEFVVTHMYVEDDVAVNGGGL
;
A
#
# COMPACT_ATOMS: atom_id res chain seq x y z
N MET A 1 17.03 -6.13 -3.64
CA MET A 1 16.80 -7.53 -3.20
C MET A 1 15.49 -8.05 -3.76
N PRO A 2 15.23 -9.37 -3.86
CA PRO A 2 13.89 -9.82 -4.24
C PRO A 2 12.84 -9.33 -3.23
N LEU A 3 11.68 -8.95 -3.76
CA LEU A 3 10.40 -8.82 -3.06
C LEU A 3 10.26 -9.84 -1.91
N ARG A 4 10.19 -9.40 -0.64
CA ARG A 4 10.14 -10.30 0.53
C ARG A 4 9.18 -9.86 1.64
N PHE A 5 8.67 -10.85 2.38
CA PHE A 5 8.04 -10.67 3.69
C PHE A 5 9.08 -10.88 4.79
N ILE A 6 9.02 -10.08 5.86
CA ILE A 6 10.01 -10.11 6.92
C ILE A 6 9.97 -11.43 7.71
N GLU A 7 8.79 -12.00 8.03
CA GLU A 7 8.73 -13.27 8.78
C GLU A 7 7.64 -14.30 8.38
N LYS A 8 6.64 -13.98 7.54
CA LYS A 8 5.59 -14.98 7.23
C LYS A 8 6.00 -16.00 6.17
N HIS A 9 6.02 -17.26 6.59
CA HIS A 9 6.02 -18.48 5.75
C HIS A 9 5.05 -18.36 4.56
N ASN A 10 5.53 -18.67 3.35
CA ASN A 10 4.77 -18.89 2.10
C ASN A 10 3.38 -18.23 2.07
N PRO A 11 3.31 -16.91 1.81
CA PRO A 11 2.05 -16.20 1.73
C PRO A 11 1.16 -16.84 0.66
N LYS A 12 -0.09 -17.10 1.01
CA LYS A 12 -1.07 -17.64 0.06
C LYS A 12 -1.26 -16.61 -1.06
N ILE A 13 -1.02 -17.03 -2.30
CA ILE A 13 -1.34 -16.22 -3.47
C ILE A 13 -2.88 -16.26 -3.63
N PRO A 14 -3.57 -15.11 -3.57
CA PRO A 14 -5.03 -15.09 -3.74
C PRO A 14 -5.40 -15.47 -5.18
N ALA A 15 -6.44 -16.29 -5.32
CA ALA A 15 -6.94 -16.65 -6.64
C ALA A 15 -7.50 -15.40 -7.34
N TRP A 16 -7.54 -15.44 -8.67
CA TRP A 16 -8.10 -14.33 -9.45
C TRP A 16 -9.58 -14.14 -9.10
N GLY A 17 -9.97 -12.89 -8.85
CA GLY A 17 -11.35 -12.56 -8.44
C GLY A 17 -11.61 -12.64 -6.93
N GLU A 18 -10.60 -12.96 -6.11
CA GLU A 18 -10.75 -13.04 -4.65
C GLU A 18 -10.43 -11.72 -3.93
N THR A 19 -9.69 -10.80 -4.55
CA THR A 19 -9.30 -9.54 -3.91
C THR A 19 -10.36 -8.46 -4.16
N GLU A 20 -10.54 -7.52 -3.22
CA GLU A 20 -11.48 -6.40 -3.37
C GLU A 20 -11.23 -5.62 -4.67
N LEU A 21 -9.96 -5.44 -5.05
CA LEU A 21 -9.56 -4.81 -6.30
C LEU A 21 -9.99 -5.62 -7.53
N ASP A 22 -9.79 -6.95 -7.51
CA ASP A 22 -10.22 -7.81 -8.63
C ASP A 22 -11.75 -7.72 -8.81
N VAL A 23 -12.50 -7.81 -7.71
CA VAL A 23 -13.98 -7.76 -7.70
C VAL A 23 -14.48 -6.40 -8.19
N TYR A 24 -13.87 -5.31 -7.73
CA TYR A 24 -14.16 -3.97 -8.20
C TYR A 24 -13.95 -3.84 -9.70
N PHE A 25 -12.77 -4.24 -10.21
CA PHE A 25 -12.48 -4.11 -11.63
C PHE A 25 -13.42 -4.96 -12.49
N LEU A 26 -13.72 -6.20 -12.09
CA LEU A 26 -14.64 -7.06 -12.83
C LEU A 26 -16.07 -6.50 -12.87
N SER A 27 -16.52 -5.83 -11.81
CA SER A 27 -17.88 -5.28 -11.71
C SER A 27 -18.04 -3.91 -12.37
N GLU A 28 -16.99 -3.10 -12.40
CA GLU A 28 -17.01 -1.74 -12.97
C GLU A 28 -16.50 -1.67 -14.42
N TRP A 29 -15.87 -2.73 -14.93
CA TRP A 29 -15.18 -2.70 -16.24
C TRP A 29 -16.07 -2.27 -17.40
N ASP A 30 -17.28 -2.82 -17.49
CA ASP A 30 -18.18 -2.58 -18.63
C ASP A 30 -19.08 -1.35 -18.43
N LYS A 31 -18.98 -0.67 -17.28
CA LYS A 31 -19.78 0.52 -17.02
C LYS A 31 -19.29 1.71 -17.86
N PRO A 32 -20.21 2.54 -18.38
CA PRO A 32 -19.85 3.70 -19.18
C PRO A 32 -19.05 4.70 -18.36
N HIS A 33 -18.30 5.56 -19.07
CA HIS A 33 -17.57 6.64 -18.43
C HIS A 33 -18.56 7.59 -17.71
N PRO A 34 -18.26 8.05 -16.48
CA PRO A 34 -19.18 8.94 -15.74
C PRO A 34 -19.45 10.27 -16.46
N ASP A 35 -18.44 10.80 -17.16
CA ASP A 35 -18.61 11.90 -18.10
C ASP A 35 -19.08 11.33 -19.45
N LEU A 36 -20.33 11.62 -19.80
CA LEU A 36 -21.00 11.16 -21.01
C LEU A 36 -20.40 11.75 -22.30
N SER A 37 -19.57 12.80 -22.21
CA SER A 37 -18.85 13.34 -23.36
C SER A 37 -17.70 12.43 -23.83
N VAL A 38 -17.24 11.51 -22.98
CA VAL A 38 -16.18 10.54 -23.29
C VAL A 38 -16.80 9.29 -23.91
N SER A 39 -16.85 9.23 -25.24
CA SER A 39 -17.47 8.13 -25.98
C SER A 39 -16.53 6.94 -26.26
N ASN A 40 -15.22 7.18 -26.31
CA ASN A 40 -14.21 6.18 -26.72
C ASN A 40 -13.02 6.16 -25.74
N GLU A 41 -13.30 5.80 -24.50
CA GLU A 41 -12.24 5.58 -23.50
C GLU A 41 -11.39 4.35 -23.87
N SER A 42 -10.07 4.51 -23.96
CA SER A 42 -9.17 3.38 -24.19
C SER A 42 -9.15 2.43 -22.98
N PRO A 43 -8.87 1.13 -23.15
CA PRO A 43 -8.73 0.20 -22.02
C PRO A 43 -7.65 0.62 -21.01
N THR A 44 -6.64 1.37 -21.44
CA THR A 44 -5.59 1.91 -20.57
C THR A 44 -6.11 3.06 -19.72
N ASP A 45 -6.86 4.00 -20.32
CA ASP A 45 -7.43 5.14 -19.60
C ASP A 45 -8.52 4.67 -18.63
N ARG A 46 -9.32 3.68 -19.04
CA ARG A 46 -10.29 3.01 -18.17
C ARG A 46 -9.63 2.43 -16.93
N ARG A 47 -8.52 1.70 -17.10
CA ARG A 47 -7.77 1.15 -15.95
C ARG A 47 -7.32 2.25 -14.98
N LYS A 48 -6.74 3.33 -15.50
CA LYS A 48 -6.29 4.46 -14.68
C LYS A 48 -7.46 5.12 -13.93
N ARG A 49 -8.59 5.33 -14.61
CA ARG A 49 -9.80 5.90 -13.99
C ARG A 49 -10.34 5.00 -12.88
N LEU A 50 -10.55 3.73 -13.17
CA LEU A 50 -11.08 2.76 -12.20
C LEU A 50 -10.16 2.64 -10.99
N LEU A 51 -8.84 2.63 -11.18
CA LEU A 51 -7.89 2.62 -10.08
C LEU A 51 -8.03 3.85 -9.17
N ARG A 52 -8.13 5.05 -9.75
CA ARG A 52 -8.35 6.30 -9.00
C ARG A 52 -9.70 6.30 -8.28
N GLN A 53 -10.75 5.78 -8.91
CA GLN A 53 -12.07 5.66 -8.29
C GLN A 53 -12.03 4.68 -7.12
N PHE A 54 -11.37 3.53 -7.27
CA PHE A 54 -11.17 2.57 -6.18
C PHE A 54 -10.41 3.16 -4.99
N LEU A 55 -9.36 3.94 -5.26
CA LEU A 55 -8.62 4.70 -4.24
C LEU A 55 -9.55 5.67 -3.49
N ALA A 56 -10.44 6.36 -4.20
CA ALA A 56 -11.37 7.34 -3.64
C ALA A 56 -12.56 6.75 -2.85
N LEU A 57 -12.86 5.45 -3.00
CA LEU A 57 -14.00 4.80 -2.31
C LEU A 57 -13.88 4.81 -0.78
N GLY A 58 -12.65 4.79 -0.24
CA GLY A 58 -12.40 4.57 1.18
C GLY A 58 -12.95 3.23 1.70
N CYS A 59 -12.88 3.02 3.02
CA CYS A 59 -13.28 1.75 3.65
C CYS A 59 -14.78 1.41 3.43
N GLU A 60 -15.67 2.40 3.47
CA GLU A 60 -17.11 2.18 3.32
C GLU A 60 -17.53 1.92 1.88
N GLY A 61 -17.01 2.70 0.93
CA GLY A 61 -17.29 2.51 -0.49
C GLY A 61 -16.76 1.18 -1.03
N ARG A 62 -15.76 0.57 -0.36
CA ARG A 62 -15.20 -0.74 -0.72
C ARG A 62 -16.00 -1.94 -0.19
N GLN A 63 -16.92 -1.76 0.77
CA GLN A 63 -17.70 -2.86 1.37
C GLN A 63 -18.41 -3.78 0.35
N PRO A 64 -19.01 -3.26 -0.74
CA PRO A 64 -19.70 -4.11 -1.71
C PRO A 64 -18.77 -5.11 -2.42
N TYR A 65 -17.46 -4.81 -2.48
CA TYR A 65 -16.47 -5.61 -3.18
C TYR A 65 -15.72 -6.59 -2.26
N ARG A 66 -16.13 -6.69 -0.98
CA ARG A 66 -15.60 -7.66 -0.02
C ARG A 66 -16.05 -9.08 -0.35
N LEU A 67 -15.17 -10.04 -0.02
CA LEU A 67 -15.39 -11.49 -0.15
C LEU A 67 -16.77 -11.89 0.39
N GLY A 68 -17.54 -12.59 -0.46
CA GLY A 68 -18.91 -13.03 -0.17
C GLY A 68 -19.99 -12.36 -1.02
N ASN A 69 -19.67 -11.23 -1.67
CA ASN A 69 -20.61 -10.49 -2.52
C ASN A 69 -20.28 -10.56 -4.04
N SER A 70 -19.27 -11.33 -4.42
CA SER A 70 -18.65 -11.31 -5.77
C SER A 70 -19.34 -12.22 -6.81
N PRO A 71 -19.26 -11.90 -8.12
CA PRO A 71 -19.68 -12.78 -9.20
C PRO A 71 -18.82 -14.07 -9.30
N PRO A 72 -19.25 -15.09 -10.07
CA PRO A 72 -18.49 -16.34 -10.23
C PRO A 72 -17.08 -16.11 -10.80
N SER A 73 -16.18 -17.05 -10.54
CA SER A 73 -14.75 -17.02 -10.91
C SER A 73 -14.50 -16.39 -12.30
N PRO A 74 -13.52 -15.48 -12.43
CA PRO A 74 -13.30 -14.74 -13.66
C PRO A 74 -12.92 -15.66 -14.82
N THR A 75 -13.36 -15.28 -16.02
CA THR A 75 -12.96 -15.95 -17.26
C THR A 75 -11.49 -15.67 -17.59
N GLN A 76 -10.86 -16.55 -18.38
CA GLN A 76 -9.47 -16.36 -18.81
C GLN A 76 -9.27 -15.01 -19.53
N ALA A 77 -10.24 -14.58 -20.34
CA ALA A 77 -10.19 -13.30 -21.03
C ALA A 77 -10.22 -12.11 -20.07
N GLN A 78 -10.99 -12.17 -18.99
CA GLN A 78 -10.99 -11.13 -17.94
C GLN A 78 -9.66 -11.12 -17.18
N ILE A 79 -9.10 -12.30 -16.90
CA ILE A 79 -7.78 -12.40 -16.26
C ILE A 79 -6.71 -11.75 -17.14
N ASP A 80 -6.66 -12.11 -18.43
CA ASP A 80 -5.60 -11.68 -19.34
C ASP A 80 -5.69 -10.20 -19.70
N ASN A 81 -6.91 -9.69 -19.94
CA ASN A 81 -7.12 -8.34 -20.48
C ASN A 81 -7.44 -7.28 -19.43
N ILE A 82 -7.81 -7.69 -18.21
CA ILE A 82 -8.16 -6.77 -17.12
C ILE A 82 -7.19 -6.97 -15.95
N LEU A 83 -7.28 -8.12 -15.28
CA LEU A 83 -6.67 -8.30 -13.96
C LEU A 83 -5.13 -8.35 -14.00
N ARG A 84 -4.55 -9.12 -14.93
CA ARG A 84 -3.08 -9.26 -15.03
C ARG A 84 -2.39 -7.95 -15.41
N LEU A 85 -3.08 -7.07 -16.14
CA LEU A 85 -2.58 -5.76 -16.53
C LEU A 85 -2.64 -4.72 -15.41
N ILE A 86 -3.37 -5.00 -14.32
CA ILE A 86 -3.42 -4.15 -13.12
C ILE A 86 -2.42 -4.68 -12.09
N ARG A 87 -2.41 -6.00 -11.92
CA ARG A 87 -1.49 -6.69 -11.01
C ARG A 87 -0.85 -7.88 -11.70
N PRO A 88 0.42 -7.78 -12.12
CA PRO A 88 1.20 -8.91 -12.57
C PRO A 88 1.20 -10.02 -11.53
N GLU A 89 1.31 -11.26 -12.00
CA GLU A 89 1.25 -12.46 -11.15
C GLU A 89 2.32 -12.45 -10.04
N ALA A 90 3.52 -11.96 -10.36
CA ALA A 90 4.61 -11.77 -9.40
C ALA A 90 4.24 -10.89 -8.19
N LEU A 91 3.29 -9.97 -8.35
CA LEU A 91 2.86 -9.04 -7.30
C LEU A 91 1.60 -9.51 -6.55
N ARG A 92 0.94 -10.58 -7.01
CA ARG A 92 -0.29 -11.08 -6.38
C ARG A 92 -0.10 -11.58 -4.95
N VAL A 93 1.08 -12.11 -4.62
CA VAL A 93 1.41 -12.59 -3.28
C VAL A 93 1.25 -11.51 -2.19
N TYR A 94 1.31 -10.23 -2.57
CA TYR A 94 1.18 -9.08 -1.66
C TYR A 94 -0.25 -8.59 -1.47
N ALA A 95 -1.20 -9.10 -2.25
CA ALA A 95 -2.59 -8.65 -2.26
C ALA A 95 -3.42 -9.16 -1.06
N HIS A 96 -2.92 -10.14 -0.29
CA HIS A 96 -3.63 -10.74 0.85
C HIS A 96 -3.32 -10.05 2.20
N ASN A 97 -2.22 -9.30 2.29
CA ASN A 97 -1.65 -8.86 3.57
C ASN A 97 -1.91 -7.38 3.87
N THR A 98 -3.07 -6.84 3.48
CA THR A 98 -3.30 -5.38 3.31
C THR A 98 -3.97 -4.68 4.49
N GLY A 99 -3.70 -5.16 5.72
CA GLY A 99 -4.15 -4.49 6.94
C GLY A 99 -3.35 -3.22 7.24
N ALA A 100 -3.98 -2.25 7.91
CA ALA A 100 -3.40 -0.93 8.20
C ALA A 100 -2.21 -1.01 9.17
N GLU A 101 -2.16 -2.05 10.00
CA GLU A 101 -1.09 -2.31 10.97
C GLU A 101 0.21 -2.84 10.32
N ARG A 102 0.28 -2.94 8.98
CA ARG A 102 1.40 -3.61 8.28
C ARG A 102 2.12 -2.64 7.36
N GLY A 103 3.21 -2.05 7.87
CA GLY A 103 4.08 -1.12 7.14
C GLY A 103 4.59 -1.67 5.82
N CYS A 104 4.88 -0.77 4.88
CA CYS A 104 5.39 -1.07 3.55
C CYS A 104 6.61 -0.20 3.26
N TRP A 105 7.72 -0.83 2.88
CA TRP A 105 8.90 -0.12 2.37
C TRP A 105 8.91 -0.16 0.85
N LEU A 106 9.12 0.98 0.21
CA LEU A 106 9.25 1.11 -1.23
C LEU A 106 10.58 1.77 -1.56
N ARG A 107 11.46 1.04 -2.24
CA ARG A 107 12.71 1.60 -2.75
C ARG A 107 12.55 2.07 -4.19
N LEU A 108 12.94 3.32 -4.45
CA LEU A 108 12.98 3.92 -5.78
C LEU A 108 14.41 4.29 -6.21
N CYS A 109 15.34 4.47 -5.27
CA CYS A 109 16.74 4.80 -5.55
C CYS A 109 17.69 3.59 -5.42
N TYR A 110 18.03 3.00 -6.56
CA TYR A 110 18.87 1.81 -6.63
C TYR A 110 20.37 2.10 -6.85
N THR A 111 20.74 3.38 -7.03
CA THR A 111 22.11 3.78 -7.35
C THR A 111 22.99 4.05 -6.12
N ASN A 112 22.40 4.23 -4.94
CA ASN A 112 23.10 4.53 -3.69
C ASN A 112 22.95 3.39 -2.67
N GLU A 113 23.69 2.31 -2.88
CA GLU A 113 23.66 1.13 -1.99
C GLU A 113 24.19 1.43 -0.58
N GLU A 114 25.13 2.35 -0.41
CA GLU A 114 25.65 2.72 0.91
C GLU A 114 24.58 3.44 1.74
N GLY A 115 23.89 4.42 1.14
CA GLY A 115 22.75 5.10 1.75
C GLY A 115 21.58 4.17 2.06
N HIS A 116 21.27 3.24 1.15
CA HIS A 116 20.28 2.19 1.38
C HIS A 116 20.63 1.35 2.62
N ASN A 117 21.86 0.84 2.71
CA ASN A 117 22.28 0.00 3.84
C ASN A 117 22.23 0.74 5.18
N ALA A 118 22.62 2.03 5.19
CA ALA A 118 22.54 2.87 6.38
C ALA A 118 21.09 3.08 6.84
N LEU A 119 20.19 3.44 5.92
CA LEU A 119 18.76 3.60 6.20
C LEU A 119 18.11 2.28 6.63
N TRP A 120 18.39 1.20 5.91
CA TRP A 120 17.78 -0.11 6.18
C TRP A 120 18.22 -0.67 7.53
N THR A 121 19.49 -0.51 7.90
CA THR A 121 20.01 -0.93 9.21
C THR A 121 19.34 -0.14 10.34
N ALA A 122 19.17 1.18 10.19
CA ALA A 122 18.44 1.99 11.16
C ALA A 122 16.96 1.58 11.25
N ASN A 123 16.34 1.24 10.12
CA ASN A 123 14.96 0.79 10.05
C ASN A 123 14.73 -0.58 10.71
N GLU A 124 15.65 -1.53 10.52
CA GLU A 124 15.61 -2.83 11.20
C GLU A 124 15.76 -2.69 12.72
N LEU A 125 16.53 -1.70 13.19
CA LEU A 125 16.71 -1.43 14.63
C LEU A 125 15.49 -0.76 15.27
N ALA A 126 14.74 0.04 14.51
CA ALA A 126 13.61 0.82 15.00
C ALA A 126 12.23 0.19 14.69
N GLU A 127 12.22 -0.96 14.01
CA GLU A 127 11.01 -1.75 13.69
C GLU A 127 9.89 -1.00 12.94
N TRP A 128 10.18 0.09 12.23
CA TRP A 128 9.17 0.88 11.52
C TRP A 128 8.37 0.07 10.49
N VAL A 129 9.03 -0.91 9.87
CA VAL A 129 8.41 -1.94 9.02
C VAL A 129 8.27 -3.19 9.89
N ALA A 130 7.30 -3.14 10.81
CA ALA A 130 7.09 -4.14 11.85
C ALA A 130 6.74 -5.54 11.32
N TYR A 131 6.42 -6.46 12.23
CA TYR A 131 5.99 -7.83 11.94
C TYR A 131 4.87 -7.89 10.88
N ASN A 132 5.06 -8.70 9.83
CA ASN A 132 4.23 -8.77 8.61
C ASN A 132 4.33 -7.60 7.61
N GLY A 133 5.31 -6.71 7.77
CA GLY A 133 5.61 -5.68 6.79
C GLY A 133 6.06 -6.24 5.44
N VAL A 134 5.97 -5.40 4.41
CA VAL A 134 6.34 -5.74 3.03
C VAL A 134 7.48 -4.86 2.55
N VAL A 135 8.49 -5.46 1.92
CA VAL A 135 9.62 -4.74 1.33
C VAL A 135 9.57 -4.86 -0.18
N LEU A 136 9.42 -3.71 -0.85
CA LEU A 136 9.37 -3.55 -2.30
C LEU A 136 10.72 -3.01 -2.81
N ASP A 137 11.71 -3.89 -2.91
CA ASP A 137 13.12 -3.57 -3.24
C ASP A 137 13.59 -4.25 -4.54
N ASP A 138 12.71 -4.37 -5.52
CA ASP A 138 13.04 -4.97 -6.83
C ASP A 138 13.21 -3.90 -7.91
N GLU A 139 14.46 -3.57 -8.26
CA GLU A 139 14.79 -2.57 -9.28
C GLU A 139 14.13 -2.86 -10.63
N SER A 140 14.03 -4.14 -11.01
CA SER A 140 13.47 -4.54 -12.29
C SER A 140 11.98 -4.22 -12.41
N ILE A 141 11.30 -4.05 -11.28
CA ILE A 141 9.88 -3.75 -11.18
C ILE A 141 9.64 -2.28 -10.82
N PHE A 142 10.38 -1.74 -9.84
CA PHE A 142 10.10 -0.42 -9.26
C PHE A 142 11.11 0.68 -9.63
N GLY A 143 12.33 0.34 -10.07
CA GLY A 143 13.42 1.30 -10.28
C GLY A 143 13.21 2.34 -11.39
N ARG A 144 12.09 2.27 -12.11
CA ARG A 144 11.70 3.26 -13.14
C ARG A 144 10.37 3.94 -12.84
N LEU A 145 9.75 3.64 -11.70
CA LEU A 145 8.46 4.18 -11.33
C LEU A 145 8.63 5.49 -10.57
N ASP A 146 7.72 6.44 -10.82
CA ASP A 146 7.51 7.53 -9.88
C ASP A 146 6.64 7.06 -8.69
N LEU A 147 6.62 7.85 -7.61
CA LEU A 147 5.85 7.53 -6.41
C LEU A 147 4.37 7.28 -6.70
N ALA A 148 3.76 8.08 -7.59
CA ALA A 148 2.36 7.92 -7.94
C ALA A 148 2.09 6.59 -8.68
N ALA A 149 3.00 6.18 -9.56
CA ALA A 149 2.97 4.91 -10.25
C ALA A 149 3.20 3.73 -9.30
N ALA A 150 4.04 3.89 -8.28
CA ALA A 150 4.25 2.86 -7.27
C ALA A 150 3.04 2.69 -6.33
N LEU A 151 2.41 3.79 -5.90
CA LEU A 151 1.18 3.77 -5.10
C LEU A 151 0.02 3.06 -5.82
N ASN A 152 0.00 3.14 -7.15
CA ASN A 152 -0.98 2.46 -7.99
C ASN A 152 -0.85 0.94 -8.01
N ILE A 153 0.27 0.36 -7.57
CA ILE A 153 0.51 -1.09 -7.59
C ILE A 153 -0.22 -1.78 -6.43
N PHE A 154 -0.36 -1.09 -5.29
CA PHE A 154 -0.98 -1.61 -4.07
C PHE A 154 -2.10 -0.68 -3.56
N PRO A 155 -3.13 -0.39 -4.38
CA PRO A 155 -4.18 0.57 -4.01
C PRO A 155 -4.96 0.15 -2.75
N GLU A 156 -5.05 -1.15 -2.46
CA GLU A 156 -5.68 -1.67 -1.25
C GLU A 156 -4.86 -1.45 0.02
N ARG A 157 -3.57 -1.06 -0.08
CA ARG A 157 -2.78 -0.57 1.05
C ARG A 157 -3.11 0.88 1.36
N VAL A 158 -3.66 1.63 0.40
CA VAL A 158 -4.07 3.00 0.62
C VAL A 158 -5.46 3.01 1.28
N ALA A 159 -5.46 3.25 2.58
CA ALA A 159 -6.63 3.55 3.41
C ALA A 159 -7.77 2.51 3.40
N ASN A 160 -7.49 1.26 3.82
CA ASN A 160 -8.52 0.20 3.85
C ASN A 160 -9.26 0.02 5.19
N GLU A 161 -8.82 0.67 6.26
CA GLU A 161 -9.42 0.51 7.57
C GLU A 161 -10.25 1.71 8.00
N ARG A 162 -11.30 1.43 8.79
CA ARG A 162 -12.07 2.48 9.44
C ARG A 162 -11.13 3.24 10.36
N VAL A 163 -11.04 4.53 10.14
CA VAL A 163 -10.46 5.44 11.12
C VAL A 163 -11.36 5.40 12.35
N ASN A 164 -10.94 4.70 13.39
CA ASN A 164 -11.60 4.80 14.69
C ASN A 164 -11.12 6.10 15.34
N PHE A 165 -11.89 7.19 15.13
CA PHE A 165 -11.54 8.51 15.63
C PHE A 165 -11.42 8.55 17.16
N GLU A 166 -12.22 7.78 17.89
CA GLU A 166 -12.12 7.73 19.35
C GLU A 166 -10.88 6.98 19.82
N LEU A 167 -10.51 5.89 19.14
CA LEU A 167 -9.25 5.19 19.40
C LEU A 167 -8.07 6.10 19.05
N ARG A 168 -8.14 6.81 17.92
CA ARG A 168 -7.16 7.84 17.55
C ARG A 168 -7.06 8.91 18.62
N GLU A 169 -8.13 9.61 18.99
CA GLU A 169 -8.05 10.66 20.01
C GLU A 169 -7.49 10.14 21.35
N ARG A 170 -7.78 8.88 21.69
CA ARG A 170 -7.22 8.23 22.87
C ARG A 170 -5.73 7.93 22.72
N SER A 171 -5.30 7.32 21.60
CA SER A 171 -3.88 7.06 21.32
C SER A 171 -3.06 8.37 21.25
N LEU A 172 -3.66 9.47 20.78
CA LEU A 172 -3.01 10.79 20.69
C LEU A 172 -2.79 11.33 22.09
N ARG A 173 -3.82 11.24 22.92
CA ARG A 173 -3.75 11.68 24.30
C ARG A 173 -2.70 10.88 25.07
N ASN A 174 -2.71 9.56 24.93
CA ASN A 174 -1.73 8.69 25.56
C ASN A 174 -0.30 9.03 25.10
N ALA A 175 -0.07 9.21 23.79
CA ALA A 175 1.25 9.57 23.27
C ALA A 175 1.73 10.95 23.74
N ILE A 176 0.82 11.93 23.89
CA ILE A 176 1.14 13.24 24.48
C ILE A 176 1.46 13.08 25.97
N GLU A 177 0.64 12.36 26.72
CA GLU A 177 0.84 12.10 28.15
C GLU A 177 2.18 11.37 28.38
N ASP A 178 2.46 10.34 27.60
CA ASP A 178 3.74 9.62 27.63
C ASP A 178 4.91 10.56 27.32
N ALA A 179 4.80 11.41 26.28
CA ALA A 179 5.81 12.41 25.91
C ALA A 179 6.05 13.48 27.00
N GLU A 180 5.01 13.86 27.73
CA GLU A 180 5.06 14.84 28.81
C GLU A 180 5.60 14.22 30.12
N GLU A 181 5.41 12.91 30.33
CA GLU A 181 5.82 12.18 31.53
C GLU A 181 7.19 11.50 31.43
N GLY A 182 7.69 11.22 30.22
CA GLY A 182 8.98 10.56 30.00
C GLY A 182 10.17 11.50 29.95
N ASP A 183 11.30 11.10 30.55
CA ASP A 183 12.61 11.76 30.42
C ASP A 183 13.27 11.36 29.09
N PHE A 184 12.69 11.78 27.96
CA PHE A 184 13.21 11.50 26.62
C PHE A 184 14.41 12.41 26.30
N ASN A 185 15.56 12.09 26.88
CA ASN A 185 16.84 12.69 26.50
C ASN A 185 17.38 12.17 25.15
N GLU A 186 16.68 11.25 24.48
CA GLU A 186 17.05 10.74 23.17
C GLU A 186 15.83 10.82 22.23
N ASP A 187 15.93 11.70 21.23
CA ASP A 187 15.01 11.95 20.12
C ASP A 187 13.58 12.50 20.42
N PRO A 188 13.36 13.83 20.30
CA PRO A 188 12.03 14.44 20.45
C PRO A 188 11.02 14.03 19.36
N LEU A 189 11.43 13.26 18.35
CA LEU A 189 10.55 12.77 17.29
C LEU A 189 9.93 11.40 17.62
N GLU A 190 10.44 10.68 18.61
CA GLU A 190 9.96 9.33 18.95
C GLU A 190 8.46 9.29 19.31
N PRO A 191 7.91 10.19 20.16
CA PRO A 191 6.47 10.21 20.43
C PRO A 191 5.63 10.62 19.22
N TYR A 192 6.15 11.53 18.37
CA TYR A 192 5.50 11.91 17.13
C TYR A 192 5.48 10.76 16.12
N ALA A 193 6.50 9.91 16.11
CA ALA A 193 6.58 8.76 15.25
C ALA A 193 5.67 7.62 15.73
N LEU A 194 5.55 7.39 17.05
CA LEU A 194 4.53 6.51 17.64
C LEU A 194 3.10 7.01 17.34
N TYR A 195 2.89 8.31 17.41
CA TYR A 195 1.65 8.94 16.96
C TYR A 195 1.43 8.77 15.44
N GLN A 196 2.44 8.88 14.59
CA GLN A 196 2.23 8.58 13.16
C GLN A 196 1.92 7.08 12.95
N ALA A 197 2.59 6.19 13.69
CA ALA A 197 2.39 4.73 13.69
C ALA A 197 0.92 4.32 13.93
N GLU A 198 0.28 4.96 14.90
CA GLU A 198 -1.10 4.68 15.31
C GLU A 198 -2.17 5.36 14.40
N PHE A 199 -1.77 6.31 13.54
CA PHE A 199 -2.70 7.22 12.86
C PHE A 199 -2.61 7.20 11.35
N VAL A 200 -1.54 6.67 10.76
CA VAL A 200 -1.44 6.52 9.30
C VAL A 200 -1.92 5.12 8.91
N VAL A 201 -2.94 5.04 8.05
CA VAL A 201 -3.61 3.78 7.67
C VAL A 201 -2.70 2.86 6.81
N THR A 202 -1.50 3.32 6.46
CA THR A 202 -0.35 2.53 6.00
C THR A 202 0.87 3.44 5.97
N HIS A 203 1.94 3.10 6.69
CA HIS A 203 3.24 3.69 6.48
C HIS A 203 3.82 3.12 5.20
N MET A 204 3.69 3.87 4.11
CA MET A 204 4.54 3.64 2.95
C MET A 204 5.78 4.49 3.13
N TYR A 205 6.85 3.85 3.60
CA TYR A 205 8.17 4.47 3.66
C TYR A 205 8.76 4.45 2.25
N VAL A 206 9.06 5.63 1.72
CA VAL A 206 9.57 5.80 0.37
C VAL A 206 11.05 6.13 0.46
N GLU A 207 11.89 5.22 0.00
CA GLU A 207 13.33 5.43 -0.13
C GLU A 207 13.60 6.00 -1.53
N ASP A 208 13.72 7.32 -1.63
CA ASP A 208 14.11 8.04 -2.84
C ASP A 208 15.50 8.69 -2.70
N ASP A 209 15.95 9.38 -3.75
CA ASP A 209 17.27 10.05 -3.78
C ASP A 209 17.43 11.10 -2.66
N VAL A 210 16.34 11.69 -2.17
CA VAL A 210 16.39 12.66 -1.07
C VAL A 210 16.58 11.93 0.26
N ALA A 211 15.83 10.85 0.47
CA ALA A 211 15.90 10.03 1.67
C ALA A 211 17.31 9.45 1.90
N VAL A 212 17.92 8.83 0.88
CA VAL A 212 19.28 8.22 0.99
C VAL A 212 20.40 9.23 1.22
N ASN A 213 20.13 10.52 1.01
CA ASN A 213 21.07 11.61 1.25
C ASN A 213 20.78 12.40 2.54
N GLY A 214 19.94 11.84 3.44
CA GLY A 214 19.65 12.43 4.75
C GLY A 214 18.61 13.55 4.73
N GLY A 215 17.83 13.66 3.65
CA GLY A 215 16.75 14.67 3.52
C GLY A 215 15.45 14.34 4.28
N GLY A 216 15.42 13.22 5.01
CA GLY A 216 14.24 12.70 5.70
C GLY A 216 13.50 11.64 4.88
N LEU A 217 12.87 10.69 5.59
CA LEU A 217 11.91 9.71 5.06
C LEU A 217 10.50 10.31 5.04
#